data_AF-A0A0I9SQ87-F1
#
_entry.id   AF-A0A0I9SQ87-F1
#
_cell.length_a   1.000
_cell.length_b   1.000
_cell.length_c   1.000
_cell.angle_alpha   90.00
_cell.angle_beta   90.00
_cell.angle_gamma   90.00
#
_symmetry.space_group_name_H-M   'P 1'
#
loop_
_entity.id
_entity.type
_entity.pdbx_description
1 polymer ?
#
loop_
_entity_poly.entity_id
_entity_poly.type
_entity_poly.pdbx_seq_one_letter_code
_entity_poly.pdbx_strand_id
1 'polypeptide(L)' 'GFGSLDPESLQIAMDALDSLQAQGRKVAVISHVAEMHERIPVQIQVRRQGNGQSDLQIVGGLS' A
#
# COMPACT_ATOMS: atom_id res chain seq x y z
N GLY A 1 9.46 -5.42 8.12
CA GLY A 1 8.29 -5.11 7.26
C GLY A 1 8.82 -4.52 5.95
N PHE A 2 7.99 -3.97 5.07
CA PHE A 2 8.49 -3.44 3.80
C PHE A 2 9.57 -2.36 3.94
N GLY A 3 9.48 -1.50 4.97
CA GLY A 3 10.48 -0.44 5.22
C GLY A 3 11.86 -0.91 5.71
N SER A 4 12.07 -2.22 5.90
CA SER A 4 13.39 -2.79 6.22
C SER A 4 13.99 -3.59 5.06
N LEU A 5 13.30 -3.64 3.92
CA LEU A 5 13.78 -4.33 2.73
C LEU A 5 14.69 -3.39 1.94
N ASP A 6 15.75 -3.95 1.36
CA ASP A 6 16.46 -3.28 0.28
C ASP A 6 15.55 -3.16 -0.97
N PRO A 7 15.89 -2.29 -1.93
CA PRO A 7 15.05 -2.05 -3.11
C PRO A 7 14.74 -3.31 -3.94
N GLU A 8 15.70 -4.24 -4.08
CA GLU A 8 15.51 -5.47 -4.85
C GLU A 8 14.52 -6.40 -4.12
N SER A 9 14.70 -6.58 -2.82
CA SER A 9 13.79 -7.36 -1.98
C SER A 9 12.38 -6.77 -1.96
N LEU A 10 12.25 -5.43 -1.94
CA LEU A 10 10.95 -4.75 -2.02
C LEU A 10 10.26 -5.05 -3.35
N GLN A 11 11.00 -4.99 -4.46
CA GLN A 11 10.48 -5.28 -5.78
C GLN A 11 9.94 -6.72 -5.87
N ILE A 12 10.71 -7.70 -5.40
CA ILE A 12 10.29 -9.11 -5.35
C ILE A 12 8.99 -9.27 -4.52
N ALA A 13 8.93 -8.59 -3.37
CA ALA A 13 7.76 -8.67 -2.51
C ALA A 13 6.51 -8.08 -3.19
N MET A 14 6.66 -6.97 -3.92
CA MET A 14 5.58 -6.36 -4.68
C MET A 14 5.10 -7.26 -5.84
N ASP A 15 6.03 -7.88 -6.57
CA ASP A 15 5.69 -8.81 -7.67
C ASP A 15 4.94 -10.04 -7.14
N ALA A 16 5.28 -10.51 -5.94
CA ALA A 16 4.54 -11.57 -5.27
C ALA A 16 3.10 -11.13 -4.95
N LEU A 17 2.90 -9.92 -4.40
CA LEU A 17 1.55 -9.40 -4.10
C LEU A 17 0.68 -9.31 -5.37
N ASP A 18 1.26 -8.82 -6.48
CA ASP A 18 0.58 -8.72 -7.77
C ASP A 18 0.16 -10.11 -8.28
N SER A 19 1.04 -11.11 -8.16
CA SER A 19 0.73 -12.50 -8.53
C SER A 19 -0.40 -13.09 -7.68
N LEU A 20 -0.44 -12.80 -6.37
CA LEU A 20 -1.55 -13.23 -5.51
C LEU A 20 -2.87 -12.60 -5.97
N GLN A 21 -2.88 -11.31 -6.33
CA GLN A 21 -4.06 -10.61 -6.83
C GLN A 21 -4.54 -11.18 -8.16
N ALA A 22 -3.63 -11.46 -9.09
CA ALA A 22 -3.94 -12.06 -10.39
C ALA A 22 -4.60 -13.45 -10.27
N GLN A 23 -4.34 -14.16 -9.16
CA GLN A 23 -4.99 -15.44 -8.83
C GLN A 23 -6.38 -15.26 -8.19
N GLY A 24 -6.93 -14.04 -8.18
CA GLY A 24 -8.23 -13.74 -7.59
C GLY A 24 -8.23 -13.60 -6.07
N ARG A 25 -7.06 -13.54 -5.43
CA ARG A 25 -6.99 -13.27 -3.99
C ARG A 25 -7.09 -11.79 -3.71
N LYS A 26 -7.90 -11.44 -2.70
CA LYS A 26 -7.94 -10.07 -2.18
C LYS A 26 -6.72 -9.86 -1.29
N VAL A 27 -5.85 -8.94 -1.70
CA VAL A 27 -4.61 -8.60 -0.99
C VAL A 27 -4.68 -7.15 -0.56
N ALA A 28 -4.32 -6.88 0.70
CA ALA A 28 -4.19 -5.53 1.23
C ALA A 28 -2.90 -5.46 2.05
N VAL A 29 -2.22 -4.31 1.98
CA VAL A 29 -0.97 -4.07 2.71
C VAL A 29 -1.06 -2.75 3.46
N ILE A 30 -0.37 -2.68 4.59
CA ILE A 30 -0.20 -1.47 5.38
C ILE A 30 1.27 -1.09 5.28
N SER A 31 1.56 0.08 4.72
CA SER A 31 2.93 0.54 4.53
C SER A 31 3.04 2.06 4.56
N HIS A 32 4.18 2.54 5.07
CA HIS A 32 4.61 3.92 4.98
C HIS A 32 5.65 4.15 3.87
N VAL A 33 6.03 3.09 3.13
CA VAL A 33 7.04 3.11 2.07
C VAL A 33 6.43 3.73 0.81
N ALA A 34 7.04 4.82 0.31
CA ALA A 34 6.50 5.62 -0.79
C ALA A 34 6.44 4.84 -2.10
N GLU A 35 7.44 4.03 -2.39
CA GLU A 35 7.56 3.20 -3.58
C GLU A 35 6.40 2.20 -3.71
N MET A 36 5.80 1.78 -2.58
CA MET A 36 4.62 0.92 -2.60
C MET A 36 3.35 1.69 -2.97
N HIS A 37 3.25 2.98 -2.62
CA HIS A 37 2.10 3.81 -2.95
C HIS A 37 2.00 4.04 -4.46
N GLU A 38 3.11 4.14 -5.17
CA GLU A 38 3.13 4.30 -6.63
C GLU A 38 2.61 3.06 -7.36
N ARG A 39 2.87 1.86 -6.81
CA ARG A 39 2.45 0.58 -7.41
C ARG A 39 1.02 0.17 -7.06
N ILE A 40 0.48 0.63 -5.93
CA ILE A 40 -0.87 0.26 -5.47
C ILE A 40 -1.79 1.48 -5.66
N PRO A 41 -2.56 1.53 -6.77
CA PRO A 41 -3.31 2.73 -7.16
C PRO A 41 -4.49 3.02 -6.22
N VAL A 42 -5.19 1.99 -5.76
CA VAL A 42 -6.31 2.13 -4.81
C VAL A 42 -5.77 2.13 -3.38
N GLN A 43 -5.93 3.23 -2.66
CA GLN A 43 -5.39 3.35 -1.31
C GLN A 43 -6.43 3.91 -0.33
N ILE A 44 -6.31 3.49 0.92
CA ILE A 44 -6.94 4.13 2.07
C ILE A 44 -5.83 4.88 2.79
N GLN A 45 -5.77 6.19 2.60
CA GLN A 45 -4.79 7.04 3.23
C GLN A 45 -5.26 7.47 4.61
N VAL A 46 -4.44 7.20 5.63
CA VAL A 46 -4.66 7.68 6.98
C VAL A 46 -3.92 9.01 7.14
N ARG A 47 -4.65 10.09 7.39
CA ARG A 47 -4.07 11.41 7.61
C ARG A 47 -4.22 11.78 9.08
N ARG A 48 -3.12 12.20 9.71
CA ARG A 48 -3.16 12.67 11.09
C ARG A 48 -3.88 13.99 11.15
N GLN A 49 -4.89 14.06 12.00
CA GLN A 49 -5.51 15.30 12.41
C GLN A 49 -4.89 15.72 13.75
N GLY A 50 -4.85 17.02 14.05
CA GLY A 50 -4.37 17.50 15.34
C GLY A 50 -5.11 16.85 16.52
N ASN A 51 -4.62 17.04 17.74
CA ASN A 51 -5.30 16.56 18.96
C ASN A 51 -5.50 15.03 19.03
N GLY A 52 -4.58 14.25 18.45
CA GLY A 52 -4.61 12.78 18.52
C GLY A 52 -5.69 12.13 17.64
N GLN A 53 -6.25 12.87 16.69
CA GLN A 53 -7.26 12.37 15.76
C GLN A 53 -6.65 11.96 14.41
N SER A 54 -7.42 11.27 13.59
CA SER A 54 -7.08 11.00 12.19
C SER A 54 -8.33 10.95 11.33
N ASP A 55 -8.15 11.21 10.04
CA ASP A 55 -9.17 10.98 9.02
C ASP A 55 -8.68 9.96 7.99
N LEU A 56 -9.64 9.38 7.28
CA LEU A 56 -9.40 8.44 6.20
C LEU A 56 -9.82 9.08 4.88
N GLN A 57 -8.99 8.91 3.85
CA GLN A 57 -9.31 9.29 2.48
C GLN A 57 -9.07 8.10 1.55
N ILE A 58 -10.06 7.77 0.71
CA ILE A 58 -9.86 6.80 -0.37
C ILE A 58 -9.33 7.57 -1.58
N VAL A 59 -8.23 7.08 -2.17
CA VAL A 59 -7.66 7.62 -3.41
C VAL A 59 -7.54 6.50 -4.45
N GLY A 60 -7.67 6.86 -5.72
CA GLY A 60 -7.49 5.94 -6.86
C GLY A 60 -8.58 4.88 -7.06
N GLY A 61 -9.70 4.96 -6.33
CA GLY A 61 -10.90 4.18 -6.63
C GLY A 61 -11.68 4.78 -7.81
N LEU A 62 -12.28 3.92 -8.65
CA LEU A 62 -13.30 4.35 -9.62
C LEU A 62 -14.45 5.03 -8.84
N SER A 63 -14.80 6.25 -9.26
CA SER A 63 -15.94 7.01 -8.73
C SER A 63 -17.27 6.40 -9.17
#